data_AF-A0A1V3J779-F1
#
_entry.id   AF-A0A1V3J779-F1
#
_cell.length_a   1.000
_cell.length_b   1.000
_cell.length_c   1.000
_cell.angle_alpha   90.00
_cell.angle_beta   90.00
_cell.angle_gamma   90.00
#
_symmetry.space_group_name_H-M   'P 1'
#
loop_
_entity.id
_entity.type
_entity.pdbx_description
1 polymer ?
#
loop_
_entity_poly.entity_id
_entity_poly.type
_entity_poly.pdbx_seq_one_letter_code
_entity_poly.pdbx_strand_id
1 'polypeptide(L)'
;MCQKNYHLELGKTVISRRILAELTVEQINRFISYHQCGYVMLGSGEWVQTPCDPNAQVIVSFYQVGNDTVVIGTDLASKNYRTEVFFFDESDDLQKGYFDWALYQSRKTPFTLGRVVCTAEVKKSLGMQHIHRLIEKQLSYDWGIIYRSAWAHNDQAVENGGRVLSHHYIGDEYVYVLTEADRSSTTIMLEYEY
;
A
#
# COMPACT_ATOMS: atom_id res chain seq x y z
N MET A 1 37.92 2.27 14.72
CA MET A 1 37.03 1.80 15.81
C MET A 1 35.77 1.26 15.16
N CYS A 2 35.37 0.03 15.48
CA CYS A 2 34.37 -0.77 14.75
C CYS A 2 33.16 0.03 14.24
N GLN A 3 33.12 0.28 12.92
CA GLN A 3 31.86 0.48 12.20
C GLN A 3 31.14 -0.88 12.22
N LYS A 4 30.40 -1.18 13.29
CA LYS A 4 29.41 -2.24 13.23
C LYS A 4 28.43 -1.84 12.14
N ASN A 5 28.32 -2.66 11.10
CA ASN A 5 27.37 -2.51 10.00
C ASN A 5 25.98 -2.21 10.59
N TYR A 6 25.57 -0.95 10.53
CA TYR A 6 24.25 -0.55 10.99
C TYR A 6 23.22 -1.16 10.04
N HIS A 7 22.33 -1.98 10.59
CA HIS A 7 21.26 -2.63 9.84
C HIS A 7 20.00 -2.66 10.70
N LEU A 8 19.00 -1.89 10.29
CA LEU A 8 17.70 -1.79 10.95
C LEU A 8 16.81 -2.97 10.54
N GLU A 9 16.21 -3.63 11.53
CA GLU A 9 15.14 -4.60 11.29
C GLU A 9 13.82 -3.87 11.02
N LEU A 10 13.23 -4.11 9.85
CA LEU A 10 12.04 -3.38 9.37
C LEU A 10 10.70 -4.00 9.81
N GLY A 11 10.70 -5.30 10.11
CA GLY A 11 9.46 -6.03 10.31
C GLY A 11 8.58 -6.04 9.05
N LYS A 12 7.27 -5.82 9.22
CA LYS A 12 6.33 -5.77 8.09
C LYS A 12 6.40 -4.41 7.38
N THR A 13 6.81 -4.42 6.11
CA THR A 13 6.83 -3.23 5.25
C THR A 13 5.52 -3.08 4.48
N VAL A 14 4.89 -1.91 4.60
CA VAL A 14 3.73 -1.52 3.79
C VAL A 14 4.04 -0.28 2.95
N ILE A 15 3.53 -0.26 1.72
CA ILE A 15 3.77 0.78 0.73
C ILE A 15 2.44 1.46 0.38
N SER A 16 2.39 2.79 0.33
CA SER A 16 1.17 3.50 -0.09
C SER A 16 0.81 3.20 -1.54
N ARG A 17 -0.47 3.38 -1.90
CA ARG A 17 -0.92 3.17 -3.28
C ARG A 17 -0.23 4.11 -4.25
N ARG A 18 -0.01 5.37 -3.86
CA ARG A 18 0.64 6.39 -4.69
C ARG A 18 2.10 6.04 -4.95
N ILE A 19 2.84 5.56 -3.94
CA ILE A 19 4.23 5.11 -4.11
C ILE A 19 4.33 4.02 -5.19
N LEU A 20 3.43 3.03 -5.19
CA LEU A 20 3.45 1.97 -6.21
C LEU A 20 3.00 2.42 -7.59
N ALA A 21 2.22 3.48 -7.68
CA ALA A 21 1.81 4.06 -8.95
C ALA A 21 2.90 4.93 -9.59
N GLU A 22 3.74 5.56 -8.78
CA GLU A 22 4.69 6.59 -9.24
C GLU A 22 6.16 6.13 -9.22
N LEU A 23 6.53 5.15 -8.40
CA LEU A 23 7.91 4.67 -8.28
C LEU A 23 8.08 3.26 -8.83
N THR A 24 9.24 3.00 -9.40
CA THR A 24 9.61 1.63 -9.81
C THR A 24 9.99 0.77 -8.61
N VAL A 25 9.91 -0.55 -8.79
CA VAL A 25 10.34 -1.54 -7.79
C VAL A 25 11.80 -1.31 -7.37
N GLU A 26 12.67 -0.94 -8.31
CA GLU A 26 14.08 -0.63 -8.03
C GLU A 26 14.24 0.62 -7.17
N GLN A 27 13.46 1.67 -7.43
CA GLN A 27 13.49 2.89 -6.62
C GLN A 27 13.01 2.62 -5.19
N ILE A 28 11.90 1.88 -5.05
CA ILE A 28 11.33 1.51 -3.74
C ILE A 28 12.35 0.69 -2.95
N ASN A 29 12.90 -0.37 -3.56
CA ASN A 29 13.91 -1.22 -2.91
C ASN A 29 15.17 -0.45 -2.52
N ARG A 30 15.60 0.51 -3.35
CA ARG A 30 16.74 1.37 -3.03
C ARG A 30 16.46 2.24 -1.81
N PHE A 31 15.29 2.89 -1.70
CA PHE A 31 14.96 3.70 -0.53
C PHE A 31 14.81 2.86 0.74
N ILE A 32 14.18 1.68 0.64
CA ILE A 32 14.10 0.72 1.76
C ILE A 32 15.52 0.33 2.21
N SER A 33 16.42 0.02 1.28
CA SER A 33 17.81 -0.32 1.60
C SER A 33 18.57 0.84 2.25
N TYR A 34 18.37 2.08 1.79
CA TYR A 34 18.95 3.26 2.42
C TYR A 34 18.46 3.44 3.85
N HIS A 35 17.17 3.24 4.09
CA HIS A 35 16.60 3.32 5.44
C HIS A 35 17.16 2.22 6.35
N GLN A 36 17.24 0.97 5.84
CA GLN A 36 17.85 -0.15 6.57
C GLN A 36 19.30 0.11 6.98
N CYS A 37 20.07 0.70 6.08
CA CYS A 37 21.49 0.97 6.28
C CYS A 37 21.76 2.36 6.89
N GLY A 38 20.73 3.14 7.24
CA GLY A 38 20.86 4.42 7.94
C GLY A 38 21.42 5.54 7.08
N TYR A 39 21.27 5.44 5.77
CA TYR A 39 21.65 6.49 4.84
C TYR A 39 20.59 7.58 4.80
N VAL A 40 21.02 8.80 5.12
CA VAL A 40 20.21 10.01 5.03
C VAL A 40 20.94 11.03 4.13
N MET A 41 20.16 11.80 3.37
CA MET A 41 20.68 12.90 2.58
C MET A 41 20.56 14.20 3.38
N LEU A 42 21.67 14.89 3.59
CA LEU A 42 21.68 16.21 4.21
C LEU A 42 21.13 17.27 3.24
N GLY A 43 20.69 18.42 3.76
CA GLY A 43 20.26 19.55 2.91
C GLY A 43 21.35 20.08 1.96
N SER A 44 22.62 19.72 2.21
CA SER A 44 23.76 19.97 1.31
C SER A 44 23.84 19.03 0.11
N GLY A 45 23.03 17.96 0.06
CA GLY A 45 23.09 16.90 -0.93
C GLY A 45 24.08 15.77 -0.60
N GLU A 46 24.79 15.86 0.52
CA GLU A 46 25.72 14.82 0.97
C GLU A 46 24.98 13.64 1.61
N TRP A 47 25.40 12.42 1.27
CA TRP A 47 24.91 11.20 1.89
C TRP A 47 25.77 10.85 3.10
N VAL A 48 25.13 10.72 4.26
CA VAL A 48 25.79 10.30 5.49
C VAL A 48 25.09 9.09 6.08
N GLN A 49 25.86 8.23 6.73
CA GLN A 49 25.33 7.10 7.48
C GLN A 49 25.20 7.50 8.95
N THR A 50 23.97 7.51 9.46
CA THR A 50 23.69 7.84 10.87
C THR A 50 23.40 6.57 11.67
N PRO A 51 24.09 6.33 12.80
CA PRO A 51 23.74 5.21 13.68
C PRO A 51 22.34 5.44 14.29
N CYS A 52 21.57 4.37 14.49
CA CYS A 52 20.31 4.45 15.23
C CYS A 52 20.56 4.79 16.69
N ASP A 53 19.74 5.69 17.23
CA ASP A 53 19.61 5.84 18.67
C ASP A 53 19.02 4.54 19.25
N PRO A 54 19.73 3.83 20.14
CA PRO A 54 19.24 2.58 20.73
C PRO A 54 17.94 2.75 21.54
N ASN A 55 17.54 3.98 21.87
CA ASN A 55 16.31 4.29 22.57
C ASN A 55 15.20 4.83 21.65
N ALA A 56 15.43 4.92 20.34
CA ALA A 56 14.41 5.38 19.40
C ALA A 56 13.22 4.43 19.41
N GLN A 57 12.01 4.99 19.58
CA GLN A 57 10.77 4.25 19.38
C GLN A 57 10.36 4.21 17.91
N VAL A 58 10.76 5.21 17.14
CA VAL A 58 10.48 5.33 15.70
C VAL A 58 11.71 5.89 15.01
N ILE A 59 12.08 5.31 13.87
CA ILE A 59 13.09 5.87 12.96
C ILE A 59 12.39 6.36 11.71
N VAL A 60 12.62 7.60 11.32
CA VAL A 60 12.04 8.19 10.11
C VAL A 60 13.14 8.70 9.20
N SER A 61 13.03 8.42 7.91
CA SER A 61 13.92 8.90 6.86
C SER A 61 13.12 9.58 5.75
N PHE A 62 13.74 10.57 5.12
CA PHE A 62 13.13 11.39 4.08
C PHE A 62 13.99 11.32 2.81
N TYR A 63 13.37 11.04 1.66
CA TYR A 63 14.04 10.90 0.38
C TYR A 63 13.36 11.76 -0.68
N GLN A 64 14.10 12.68 -1.29
CA GLN A 64 13.57 13.56 -2.35
C GLN A 64 13.36 12.79 -3.66
N VAL A 65 12.20 12.97 -4.29
CA VAL A 65 11.87 12.46 -5.62
C VAL A 65 11.17 13.57 -6.41
N GLY A 66 11.90 14.23 -7.30
CA GLY A 66 11.37 15.39 -8.02
C GLY A 66 11.03 16.52 -7.04
N ASN A 67 9.75 16.90 -6.99
CA ASN A 67 9.24 17.90 -6.05
C ASN A 67 8.58 17.27 -4.81
N ASP A 68 8.47 15.94 -4.77
CA ASP A 68 7.83 15.20 -3.68
C ASP A 68 8.88 14.62 -2.73
N THR A 69 8.45 14.29 -1.52
CA THR A 69 9.30 13.65 -0.50
C THR A 69 8.71 12.31 -0.11
N VAL A 70 9.48 11.24 -0.29
CA VAL A 70 9.15 9.92 0.25
C VAL A 70 9.56 9.86 1.71
N VAL A 71 8.64 9.43 2.56
CA VAL A 71 8.86 9.17 3.97
C VAL A 71 8.94 7.65 4.17
N ILE A 72 9.98 7.21 4.87
CA ILE A 72 10.09 5.83 5.36
C ILE A 72 10.18 5.87 6.87
N GLY A 73 9.17 5.35 7.55
CA GLY A 73 9.09 5.29 9.01
C GLY A 73 9.05 3.85 9.51
N THR A 74 9.93 3.47 10.43
CA THR A 74 9.91 2.18 11.12
C THR A 74 9.56 2.37 12.59
N ASP A 75 8.42 1.82 13.01
CA ASP A 75 7.96 1.77 14.40
C ASP A 75 8.57 0.57 15.13
N LEU A 76 9.52 0.87 16.03
CA LEU A 76 10.25 -0.09 16.85
C LEU A 76 9.52 -0.43 18.17
N ALA A 77 8.46 0.28 18.52
CA ALA A 77 7.64 -0.05 19.68
C ALA A 77 6.61 -1.15 19.38
N SER A 78 6.33 -1.41 18.09
CA SER A 78 5.39 -2.44 17.67
C SER A 78 5.95 -3.88 17.81
N LYS A 79 5.07 -4.85 18.13
CA LYS A 79 5.42 -6.24 18.50
C LYS A 79 6.27 -7.01 17.47
N ASN A 80 6.33 -6.56 16.21
CA ASN A 80 7.11 -7.19 15.13
C ASN A 80 7.89 -6.19 14.28
N TYR A 81 8.00 -4.94 14.74
CA TYR A 81 8.40 -3.78 13.94
C TYR A 81 7.52 -3.58 12.69
N ARG A 82 7.36 -2.33 12.28
CA ARG A 82 6.55 -2.02 11.11
C ARG A 82 7.17 -0.86 10.36
N THR A 83 7.39 -1.05 9.07
CA THR A 83 7.87 -0.01 8.19
C THR A 83 6.76 0.46 7.26
N GLU A 84 6.68 1.77 7.07
CA GLU A 84 5.72 2.42 6.18
C GLU A 84 6.47 3.29 5.18
N VAL A 85 6.08 3.18 3.91
CA VAL A 85 6.62 3.98 2.82
C VAL A 85 5.47 4.72 2.15
N PHE A 86 5.49 6.04 2.18
CA PHE A 86 4.45 6.91 1.63
C PHE A 86 5.03 8.27 1.25
N PHE A 87 4.31 9.07 0.48
CA PHE A 87 4.71 10.46 0.23
C PHE A 87 4.33 11.35 1.42
N PHE A 88 5.16 12.36 1.72
CA PHE A 88 5.01 13.22 2.89
C PHE A 88 3.64 13.90 2.98
N ASP A 89 3.03 14.26 1.85
CA ASP A 89 1.69 14.85 1.79
C ASP A 89 0.56 13.85 2.11
N GLU A 90 0.84 12.54 2.11
CA GLU A 90 -0.10 11.49 2.53
C GLU A 90 -0.03 11.19 4.05
N SER A 91 0.71 11.99 4.84
CA SER A 91 0.96 11.71 6.28
C SER A 91 -0.33 11.56 7.08
N ASP A 92 -1.29 12.46 6.87
CA ASP A 92 -2.56 12.49 7.59
C ASP A 92 -3.67 11.64 6.93
N ASP A 93 -3.40 11.07 5.76
CA ASP A 93 -4.36 10.23 5.05
C ASP A 93 -4.36 8.79 5.61
N LEU A 94 -5.40 8.46 6.38
CA LEU A 94 -5.61 7.13 6.94
C LEU A 94 -6.11 6.10 5.90
N GLN A 95 -6.57 6.57 4.75
CA GLN A 95 -7.16 5.80 3.66
C GLN A 95 -6.32 5.84 2.36
N LYS A 96 -5.10 6.37 2.38
CA LYS A 96 -4.13 6.32 1.25
C LYS A 96 -3.89 4.93 0.66
N GLY A 97 -4.28 3.91 1.41
CA GLY A 97 -4.21 2.50 1.07
C GLY A 97 -2.79 1.95 1.16
N TYR A 98 -2.67 0.64 1.32
CA TYR A 98 -1.41 0.01 1.71
C TYR A 98 -1.23 -1.35 1.07
N PHE A 99 -0.19 -1.51 0.28
CA PHE A 99 0.24 -2.83 -0.18
C PHE A 99 1.26 -3.39 0.81
N ASP A 100 1.03 -4.62 1.28
CA ASP A 100 2.09 -5.39 1.91
C ASP A 100 3.19 -5.68 0.89
N TRP A 101 4.40 -5.19 1.14
CA TRP A 101 5.48 -5.23 0.14
C TRP A 101 5.96 -6.64 -0.16
N ALA A 102 5.97 -7.52 0.85
CA ALA A 102 6.37 -8.91 0.67
C ALA A 102 5.29 -9.67 -0.12
N LEU A 103 4.02 -9.48 0.24
CA LEU A 103 2.90 -10.08 -0.49
C LEU A 103 2.86 -9.57 -1.93
N TYR A 104 2.97 -8.27 -2.16
CA TYR A 104 2.97 -7.66 -3.49
C TYR A 104 4.03 -8.29 -4.41
N GLN A 105 5.28 -8.44 -3.92
CA GLN A 105 6.36 -9.05 -4.70
C GLN A 105 6.16 -10.57 -4.92
N SER A 106 5.47 -11.25 -3.99
CA SER A 106 5.22 -12.70 -4.08
C SER A 106 4.01 -13.07 -4.94
N ARG A 107 3.01 -12.17 -5.06
CA ARG A 107 1.75 -12.38 -5.77
C ARG A 107 1.99 -12.38 -7.29
N LYS A 108 2.40 -13.54 -7.80
CA LYS A 108 2.62 -13.78 -9.24
C LYS A 108 1.33 -14.00 -10.03
N THR A 109 0.22 -14.28 -9.35
CA THR A 109 -1.07 -14.57 -9.98
C THR A 109 -2.14 -13.57 -9.54
N PRO A 110 -3.01 -13.11 -10.45
CA PRO A 110 -4.15 -12.26 -10.11
C PRO A 110 -5.06 -12.89 -9.05
N PHE A 111 -5.71 -12.04 -8.25
CA PHE A 111 -6.75 -12.47 -7.32
C PHE A 111 -7.89 -13.19 -8.07
N THR A 112 -8.40 -14.27 -7.51
CA THR A 112 -9.52 -14.99 -8.12
C THR A 112 -10.83 -14.27 -7.86
N LEU A 113 -11.48 -13.81 -8.93
CA LEU A 113 -12.82 -13.21 -8.89
C LEU A 113 -13.90 -14.27 -9.13
N GLY A 114 -15.13 -13.95 -8.73
CA GLY A 114 -16.30 -14.71 -9.13
C GLY A 114 -16.89 -14.23 -10.44
N ARG A 115 -18.17 -14.53 -10.69
CA ARG A 115 -18.90 -13.93 -11.80
C ARG A 115 -18.98 -12.42 -11.59
N VAL A 116 -18.30 -11.66 -12.44
CA VAL A 116 -18.30 -10.19 -12.36
C VAL A 116 -19.65 -9.65 -12.82
N VAL A 117 -20.29 -8.87 -11.96
CA VAL A 117 -21.56 -8.18 -12.23
C VAL A 117 -21.48 -6.74 -11.70
N CYS A 118 -22.31 -5.85 -12.22
CA CYS A 118 -22.46 -4.49 -11.70
C CYS A 118 -23.93 -4.14 -11.56
N THR A 119 -24.23 -3.20 -10.66
CA THR A 119 -25.58 -2.65 -10.53
C THR A 119 -25.98 -1.87 -11.78
N ALA A 120 -27.30 -1.69 -11.96
CA ALA A 120 -27.81 -0.92 -13.09
C ALA A 120 -27.31 0.53 -13.07
N GLU A 121 -27.16 1.11 -11.87
CA GLU A 121 -26.67 2.47 -11.74
C GLU A 121 -25.17 2.56 -12.02
N VAL A 122 -24.33 1.61 -11.56
CA VAL A 122 -22.92 1.56 -11.97
C VAL A 122 -22.80 1.54 -13.50
N LYS A 123 -23.60 0.73 -14.19
CA LYS A 123 -23.57 0.66 -15.66
C LYS A 123 -24.00 1.96 -16.34
N LYS A 124 -24.83 2.77 -15.67
CA LYS A 124 -25.34 4.05 -16.17
C LYS A 124 -24.38 5.20 -15.88
N SER A 125 -23.85 5.27 -14.66
CA SER A 125 -22.98 6.35 -14.18
C SER A 125 -21.53 6.16 -14.58
N LEU A 126 -21.06 4.91 -14.71
CA LEU A 126 -19.67 4.61 -15.06
C LEU A 126 -19.55 4.04 -16.48
N GLY A 127 -18.64 4.63 -17.26
CA GLY A 127 -18.23 4.06 -18.54
C GLY A 127 -17.50 2.72 -18.37
N MET A 128 -17.55 1.88 -19.40
CA MET A 128 -16.93 0.54 -19.38
C MET A 128 -15.44 0.56 -19.01
N GLN A 129 -14.72 1.63 -19.40
CA GLN A 129 -13.32 1.84 -19.01
C GLN A 129 -13.11 1.92 -17.50
N HIS A 130 -14.02 2.56 -16.74
CA HIS A 130 -13.94 2.67 -15.29
C HIS A 130 -14.26 1.32 -14.64
N ILE A 131 -15.27 0.61 -15.16
CA ILE A 131 -15.62 -0.75 -14.71
C ILE A 131 -14.43 -1.70 -14.91
N HIS A 132 -13.78 -1.67 -16.08
CA HIS A 132 -12.59 -2.48 -16.33
C HIS A 132 -11.46 -2.14 -15.35
N ARG A 133 -11.21 -0.86 -15.09
CA ARG A 133 -10.20 -0.43 -14.12
C ARG A 133 -10.50 -0.91 -12.69
N LEU A 134 -11.76 -0.95 -12.28
CA LEU A 134 -12.17 -1.50 -10.98
C LEU A 134 -11.89 -3.01 -10.90
N ILE A 135 -12.14 -3.74 -11.99
CA ILE A 135 -11.82 -5.16 -12.10
C ILE A 135 -10.30 -5.38 -12.01
N GLU A 136 -9.51 -4.60 -12.75
CA GLU A 136 -8.04 -4.66 -12.70
C GLU A 136 -7.50 -4.39 -11.31
N LYS A 137 -8.05 -3.40 -10.60
CA LYS A 137 -7.70 -3.10 -9.21
C LYS A 137 -8.01 -4.27 -8.29
N GLN A 138 -9.20 -4.85 -8.38
CA GLN A 138 -9.56 -6.02 -7.58
C GLN A 138 -8.66 -7.23 -7.88
N LEU A 139 -8.34 -7.48 -9.16
CA LEU A 139 -7.42 -8.53 -9.61
C LEU A 139 -5.99 -8.34 -9.10
N SER A 140 -5.55 -7.09 -8.96
CA SER A 140 -4.19 -6.71 -8.51
C SER A 140 -4.10 -6.50 -7.01
N TYR A 141 -5.12 -6.90 -6.25
CA TYR A 141 -5.17 -6.76 -4.80
C TYR A 141 -5.15 -5.30 -4.31
N ASP A 142 -5.55 -4.35 -5.15
CA ASP A 142 -5.74 -2.96 -4.76
C ASP A 142 -7.10 -2.81 -4.06
N TRP A 143 -7.09 -2.80 -2.72
CA TRP A 143 -8.29 -2.64 -1.91
C TRP A 143 -8.80 -1.20 -1.80
N GLY A 144 -8.05 -0.26 -2.37
CA GLY A 144 -8.50 1.11 -2.52
C GLY A 144 -8.43 1.98 -1.27
N ILE A 145 -9.35 2.92 -1.16
CA ILE A 145 -9.41 3.95 -0.12
C ILE A 145 -10.14 3.44 1.13
N ILE A 146 -9.62 2.37 1.73
CA ILE A 146 -10.13 1.81 2.99
C ILE A 146 -9.07 1.91 4.08
N TYR A 147 -9.52 1.86 5.34
CA TYR A 147 -8.62 1.82 6.48
C TYR A 147 -7.66 0.63 6.40
N ARG A 148 -6.47 0.85 6.93
CA ARG A 148 -5.42 -0.16 7.04
C ARG A 148 -5.86 -1.47 7.68
N SER A 149 -6.70 -1.42 8.72
CA SER A 149 -7.24 -2.63 9.35
C SER A 149 -8.06 -3.43 8.34
N ALA A 150 -8.90 -2.77 7.54
CA ALA A 150 -9.65 -3.41 6.47
C ALA A 150 -8.75 -3.98 5.35
N TRP A 151 -7.66 -3.29 4.99
CA TRP A 151 -6.65 -3.85 4.08
C TRP A 151 -6.09 -5.19 4.60
N ALA A 152 -5.68 -5.24 5.87
CA ALA A 152 -5.14 -6.46 6.48
C ALA A 152 -6.18 -7.59 6.53
N HIS A 153 -7.45 -7.26 6.83
CA HIS A 153 -8.54 -8.23 6.80
C HIS A 153 -8.77 -8.78 5.39
N ASN A 154 -8.73 -7.93 4.35
CA ASN A 154 -8.85 -8.38 2.96
C ASN A 154 -7.69 -9.30 2.57
N ASP A 155 -6.45 -8.95 2.92
CA ASP A 155 -5.29 -9.81 2.65
C ASP A 155 -5.43 -11.19 3.31
N GLN A 156 -5.90 -11.24 4.56
CA GLN A 156 -6.19 -12.50 5.25
C GLN A 156 -7.38 -13.26 4.62
N ALA A 157 -8.40 -12.55 4.13
CA ALA A 157 -9.55 -13.13 3.49
C ALA A 157 -9.21 -13.75 2.12
N VAL A 158 -8.23 -13.19 1.41
CA VAL A 158 -7.69 -13.80 0.19
C VAL A 158 -7.10 -15.18 0.51
N GLU A 159 -6.30 -15.29 1.57
CA GLU A 159 -5.60 -16.53 1.93
C GLU A 159 -6.53 -17.57 2.58
N ASN A 160 -7.48 -17.13 3.40
CA ASN A 160 -8.32 -18.01 4.22
C ASN A 160 -9.73 -18.25 3.65
N GLY A 161 -10.02 -17.80 2.42
CA GLY A 161 -11.32 -17.99 1.79
C GLY A 161 -12.43 -17.10 2.35
N GLY A 162 -12.09 -15.89 2.81
CA GLY A 162 -13.03 -14.89 3.27
C GLY A 162 -13.55 -13.98 2.15
N ARG A 163 -14.58 -13.19 2.47
CA ARG A 163 -15.11 -12.12 1.63
C ARG A 163 -14.12 -10.96 1.53
N VAL A 164 -13.99 -10.35 0.35
CA VAL A 164 -13.09 -9.22 0.10
C VAL A 164 -13.91 -8.03 -0.40
N LEU A 165 -13.76 -6.87 0.25
CA LEU A 165 -14.44 -5.63 -0.13
C LEU A 165 -13.41 -4.52 -0.37
N SER A 166 -13.36 -3.97 -1.58
CA SER A 166 -12.55 -2.79 -1.90
C SER A 166 -13.41 -1.57 -2.15
N HIS A 167 -12.84 -0.37 -1.93
CA HIS A 167 -13.54 0.90 -2.10
C HIS A 167 -12.70 1.86 -2.96
N HIS A 168 -13.26 2.44 -4.00
CA HIS A 168 -12.53 3.30 -4.93
C HIS A 168 -13.31 4.56 -5.27
N TYR A 169 -12.60 5.66 -5.43
CA TYR A 169 -13.12 6.86 -6.08
C TYR A 169 -12.70 6.84 -7.56
N ILE A 170 -13.65 6.68 -8.48
CA ILE A 170 -13.39 6.61 -9.93
C ILE A 170 -14.55 7.17 -10.73
N GLY A 171 -14.24 7.97 -11.76
CA GLY A 171 -15.27 8.58 -12.59
C GLY A 171 -16.24 9.47 -11.80
N ASP A 172 -15.70 10.20 -10.81
CA ASP A 172 -16.42 11.06 -9.87
C ASP A 172 -17.45 10.34 -8.97
N GLU A 173 -17.34 9.02 -8.84
CA GLU A 173 -18.20 8.20 -7.98
C GLU A 173 -17.39 7.41 -6.95
N TYR A 174 -17.99 7.17 -5.78
CA TYR A 174 -17.51 6.22 -4.79
C TYR A 174 -18.11 4.84 -5.07
N VAL A 175 -17.25 3.83 -5.19
CA VAL A 175 -17.63 2.50 -5.71
C VAL A 175 -17.05 1.41 -4.84
N TYR A 176 -17.91 0.50 -4.38
CA TYR A 176 -17.50 -0.75 -3.76
C TYR A 176 -17.35 -1.86 -4.81
N VAL A 177 -16.32 -2.69 -4.63
CA VAL A 177 -16.17 -3.97 -5.33
C VAL A 177 -16.09 -5.09 -4.30
N LEU A 178 -17.13 -5.93 -4.29
CA LEU A 178 -17.31 -7.00 -3.32
C LEU A 178 -17.10 -8.35 -4.01
N THR A 179 -16.14 -9.14 -3.54
CA THR A 179 -15.97 -10.55 -3.96
C THR A 179 -16.39 -11.47 -2.82
N GLU A 180 -17.36 -12.35 -3.09
CA GLU A 180 -17.90 -13.28 -2.10
C GLU A 180 -16.87 -14.32 -1.64
N ALA A 181 -17.06 -14.84 -0.42
CA ALA A 181 -16.13 -15.79 0.21
C ALA A 181 -15.93 -17.06 -0.63
N ASP A 182 -17.02 -17.58 -1.21
CA ASP A 182 -17.02 -18.76 -2.08
C ASP A 182 -16.63 -18.45 -3.54
N ARG A 183 -16.25 -17.19 -3.83
CA ARG A 183 -15.96 -16.68 -5.18
C ARG A 183 -17.11 -16.93 -6.17
N SER A 184 -18.35 -16.98 -5.71
CA SER A 184 -19.52 -17.11 -6.60
C SER A 184 -19.75 -15.87 -7.45
N SER A 185 -19.52 -14.68 -6.88
CA SER A 185 -19.71 -13.40 -7.56
C SER A 185 -18.67 -12.35 -7.15
N THR A 186 -18.44 -11.41 -8.05
CA THR A 186 -17.77 -10.13 -7.78
C THR A 186 -18.72 -9.02 -8.21
N THR A 187 -19.28 -8.29 -7.26
CA THR A 187 -20.29 -7.26 -7.51
C THR A 187 -19.68 -5.87 -7.40
N ILE A 188 -19.88 -5.05 -8.42
CA ILE A 188 -19.50 -3.64 -8.45
C ILE A 188 -20.77 -2.80 -8.22
N MET A 189 -20.75 -1.95 -7.20
CA MET A 189 -21.90 -1.13 -6.77
C MET A 189 -21.43 0.24 -6.30
N LEU A 190 -22.26 1.26 -6.42
CA LEU A 190 -21.97 2.58 -5.84
C LEU A 190 -22.01 2.49 -4.31
N GLU A 191 -21.28 3.37 -3.63
CA GLU A 191 -21.13 3.35 -2.17
C GLU A 191 -22.47 3.36 -1.45
N TYR A 192 -23.41 4.19 -1.91
CA TYR A 192 -24.74 4.32 -1.27
C TYR A 192 -25.66 3.10 -1.51
N GLU A 193 -25.30 2.17 -2.40
CA GLU A 193 -26.06 0.94 -2.65
C GLU A 193 -25.74 -0.17 -1.63
N TYR A 194 -24.66 -0.01 -0.85
CA TYR A 194 -24.17 -0.95 0.15
C TYR A 194 -24.57 -0.54 1.58
#